data_AF-M2UBW0-F1
#
_entry.id   AF-M2UBW0-F1
#
_cell.length_a   1.000
_cell.length_b   1.000
_cell.length_c   1.000
_cell.angle_alpha   90.00
_cell.angle_beta   90.00
_cell.angle_gamma   90.00
#
_symmetry.space_group_name_H-M   'P 1'
#
loop_
_entity.id
_entity.type
_entity.pdbx_description
1 polymer ?
#
loop_
_entity_poly.entity_id
_entity_poly.type
_entity_poly.pdbx_seq_one_letter_code
_entity_poly.pdbx_strand_id
1 'polypeptide(L)'
;MKLIQSSFAGLLTGLPCALSLSLDALNCPLTFDGRIPQNFTGDTFETVKSPFNPKYVLGQNQTWREVISFPDVEPSIFDQVAGTKPIEVEITDRSVFASSSEGRETALRRAELLVNGKNQTVSGKVTWLFSMRTSLYALNFSHEYLLAFHEAQDFQADFWSLKVGLPMQETLRGPNGTGGESMLKTGSVIYLRGWKWAKKVQTYFMAPFTSDIWHNFGLYLDFDDNQMQIAYSTGNHGLKIVTPLLANNISGKAPTSLGETHWGLQKRPVGANINNFLFEGVQPHGIRERLAIGGILQVRGGLGDCSEIQPV
;
A
#
# COMPACT_ATOMS: atom_id res chain seq x y z
N MET A 1 18.54 -69.44 -25.12
CA MET A 1 17.43 -68.62 -25.61
C MET A 1 16.73 -68.04 -24.38
N LYS A 2 17.05 -66.78 -24.03
CA LYS A 2 16.59 -66.09 -22.82
C LYS A 2 15.22 -65.47 -23.10
N LEU A 3 14.19 -65.78 -22.30
CA LEU A 3 12.98 -64.97 -22.23
C LEU A 3 13.12 -64.00 -21.04
N ILE A 4 12.97 -62.72 -21.32
CA ILE A 4 12.94 -61.62 -20.35
C ILE A 4 11.46 -61.35 -20.03
N GLN A 5 11.10 -61.45 -18.75
CA GLN A 5 9.81 -60.98 -18.23
C GLN A 5 9.83 -59.44 -18.12
N SER A 6 8.82 -58.78 -18.68
CA SER A 6 8.57 -57.35 -18.51
C SER A 6 7.59 -57.13 -17.36
N SER A 7 8.03 -56.44 -16.30
CA SER A 7 7.17 -55.98 -15.22
C SER A 7 6.54 -54.63 -15.58
N PHE A 8 5.21 -54.55 -15.51
CA PHE A 8 4.44 -53.30 -15.54
C PHE A 8 4.52 -52.63 -14.16
N ALA A 9 4.99 -51.39 -14.09
CA ALA A 9 4.89 -50.54 -12.91
C ALA A 9 3.60 -49.73 -12.98
N GLY A 10 2.68 -49.95 -12.03
CA GLY A 10 1.48 -49.13 -11.84
C GLY A 10 1.81 -47.82 -11.16
N LEU A 11 1.30 -46.72 -11.72
CA LEU A 11 1.48 -45.35 -11.22
C LEU A 11 0.21 -44.87 -10.50
N LEU A 12 0.42 -44.43 -9.24
CA LEU A 12 -0.35 -43.57 -8.32
C LEU A 12 -1.80 -43.16 -8.63
N THR A 13 -2.64 -43.20 -7.58
CA THR A 13 -3.48 -42.05 -7.18
C THR A 13 -3.59 -41.98 -5.65
N GLY A 14 -2.71 -41.21 -5.00
CA GLY A 14 -2.91 -40.76 -3.62
C GLY A 14 -3.62 -39.41 -3.61
N LEU A 15 -4.78 -39.32 -2.94
CA LEU A 15 -5.47 -38.05 -2.72
C LEU A 15 -4.58 -37.10 -1.90
N PRO A 16 -4.48 -35.80 -2.24
CA PRO A 16 -3.86 -34.84 -1.35
C PRO A 16 -4.77 -34.65 -0.12
N CYS A 17 -4.23 -35.00 1.04
CA CYS A 17 -4.78 -34.67 2.34
C CYS A 17 -4.73 -33.13 2.48
N ALA A 18 -5.90 -32.48 2.54
CA ALA A 18 -5.99 -31.06 2.84
C ALA A 18 -5.57 -30.83 4.29
N LEU A 19 -4.34 -30.34 4.49
CA LEU A 19 -3.88 -29.81 5.77
C LEU A 19 -4.64 -28.52 6.04
N SER A 20 -5.64 -28.58 6.91
CA SER A 20 -6.18 -27.38 7.57
C SER A 20 -5.10 -26.84 8.52
N LEU A 21 -4.44 -25.76 8.12
CA LEU A 21 -3.56 -25.00 9.00
C LEU A 21 -4.41 -24.31 10.08
N SER A 22 -4.17 -24.67 11.34
CA SER A 22 -4.69 -23.94 12.50
C SER A 22 -4.02 -22.57 12.59
N LEU A 23 -4.80 -21.51 12.77
CA LEU A 23 -4.34 -20.12 12.89
C LEU A 23 -3.53 -19.83 14.18
N ASP A 24 -3.41 -20.80 15.09
CA ASP A 24 -2.72 -20.65 16.39
C ASP A 24 -1.19 -20.83 16.32
N ALA A 25 -0.60 -20.86 15.12
CA ALA A 25 0.85 -20.90 14.91
C ALA A 25 1.44 -19.62 14.28
N LEU A 26 0.68 -18.51 14.28
CA LEU A 26 1.26 -17.19 13.97
C LEU A 26 2.06 -16.71 15.18
N ASN A 27 3.39 -16.69 15.08
CA ASN A 27 4.25 -16.02 16.07
C ASN A 27 4.03 -14.49 16.16
N CYS A 28 3.12 -13.93 15.35
CA CYS A 28 2.80 -12.51 15.31
C CYS A 28 1.28 -12.28 15.25
N PRO A 29 0.63 -11.88 16.35
CA PRO A 29 -0.80 -11.58 16.35
C PRO A 29 -1.16 -10.48 15.34
N LEU A 30 -2.25 -10.69 14.59
CA LEU A 30 -2.84 -9.67 13.72
C LEU A 30 -3.38 -8.50 14.55
N THR A 31 -3.04 -7.28 14.15
CA THR A 31 -3.67 -6.04 14.65
C THR A 31 -4.71 -5.51 13.66
N PHE A 32 -4.58 -5.85 12.38
CA PHE A 32 -5.56 -5.53 11.34
C PHE A 32 -5.46 -6.51 10.19
N ASP A 33 -6.60 -6.94 9.65
CA ASP A 33 -6.66 -7.75 8.44
C ASP A 33 -7.56 -7.04 7.41
N GLY A 34 -6.92 -6.46 6.40
CA GLY A 34 -7.56 -5.78 5.27
C GLY A 34 -7.54 -6.60 3.99
N ARG A 35 -7.13 -7.87 4.05
CA ARG A 35 -7.16 -8.77 2.89
C ARG A 35 -8.60 -9.03 2.48
N ILE A 36 -8.86 -9.09 1.18
CA ILE A 36 -10.22 -9.12 0.66
C ILE A 36 -10.67 -10.56 0.36
N PRO A 37 -11.67 -11.11 1.06
CA PRO A 37 -12.16 -12.46 0.79
C PRO A 37 -12.68 -12.63 -0.64
N GLN A 38 -12.60 -13.85 -1.18
CA GLN A 38 -13.00 -14.16 -2.57
C GLN A 38 -14.46 -13.77 -2.87
N ASN A 39 -15.35 -13.87 -1.88
CA ASN A 39 -16.76 -13.57 -2.04
C ASN A 39 -17.13 -12.08 -1.87
N PHE A 40 -16.18 -11.19 -1.54
CA PHE A 40 -16.46 -9.77 -1.43
C PHE A 40 -16.79 -9.18 -2.80
N THR A 41 -17.77 -8.27 -2.82
CA THR A 41 -18.14 -7.48 -3.99
C THR A 41 -17.94 -6.00 -3.68
N GLY A 42 -18.09 -5.13 -4.70
CA GLY A 42 -18.08 -3.68 -4.46
C GLY A 42 -19.15 -3.24 -3.47
N ASP A 43 -20.31 -3.92 -3.39
CA ASP A 43 -21.32 -3.66 -2.35
C ASP A 43 -20.80 -3.86 -0.94
N THR A 44 -19.87 -4.81 -0.74
CA THR A 44 -19.37 -5.11 0.61
C THR A 44 -18.62 -3.92 1.21
N PHE A 45 -17.92 -3.15 0.37
CA PHE A 45 -17.20 -1.93 0.74
C PHE A 45 -18.12 -0.78 1.20
N GLU A 46 -19.42 -0.86 0.92
CA GLU A 46 -20.43 0.11 1.39
C GLU A 46 -20.99 -0.22 2.78
N THR A 47 -20.53 -1.33 3.39
CA THR A 47 -21.11 -1.86 4.63
C THR A 47 -20.07 -2.02 5.73
N VAL A 48 -20.55 -2.25 6.96
CA VAL A 48 -19.70 -2.55 8.13
C VAL A 48 -18.94 -3.88 8.01
N LYS A 49 -19.24 -4.71 6.99
CA LYS A 49 -18.47 -5.93 6.70
C LYS A 49 -17.12 -5.62 6.04
N SER A 50 -16.96 -4.42 5.49
CA SER A 50 -15.69 -3.95 4.97
C SER A 50 -14.68 -3.76 6.11
N PRO A 51 -13.42 -4.20 5.95
CA PRO A 51 -12.35 -3.82 6.88
C PRO A 51 -12.01 -2.33 6.78
N PHE A 52 -12.51 -1.64 5.75
CA PHE A 52 -12.28 -0.22 5.51
C PHE A 52 -13.53 0.62 5.73
N ASN A 53 -13.35 1.92 5.95
CA ASN A 53 -14.43 2.86 6.16
C ASN A 53 -15.32 2.99 4.89
N PRO A 54 -16.65 2.83 5.00
CA PRO A 54 -17.53 2.80 3.83
C PRO A 54 -17.93 4.19 3.29
N LYS A 55 -17.41 5.31 3.84
CA LYS A 55 -17.98 6.65 3.58
C LYS A 55 -16.99 7.76 3.22
N TYR A 56 -15.73 7.66 3.63
CA TYR A 56 -14.82 8.80 3.58
C TYR A 56 -13.73 8.65 2.51
N VAL A 57 -13.20 9.80 2.10
CA VAL A 57 -12.08 9.98 1.14
C VAL A 57 -12.37 9.41 -0.25
N LEU A 58 -13.51 9.81 -0.81
CA LEU A 58 -13.92 9.56 -2.19
C LEU A 58 -14.51 10.84 -2.81
N GLY A 59 -14.61 10.87 -4.14
CA GLY A 59 -15.23 11.99 -4.85
C GLY A 59 -16.67 12.22 -4.41
N GLN A 60 -17.13 13.47 -4.45
CA GLN A 60 -18.52 13.78 -4.09
C GLN A 60 -19.51 12.97 -4.93
N ASN A 61 -20.49 12.35 -4.26
CA ASN A 61 -21.50 11.49 -4.87
C ASN A 61 -20.95 10.24 -5.58
N GLN A 62 -19.70 9.86 -5.34
CA GLN A 62 -19.21 8.53 -5.71
C GLN A 62 -19.54 7.51 -4.61
N THR A 63 -19.44 6.25 -4.95
CA THR A 63 -19.53 5.10 -4.03
C THR A 63 -18.28 4.24 -4.19
N TRP A 64 -17.91 3.48 -3.15
CA TRP A 64 -16.82 2.51 -3.24
C TRP A 64 -17.05 1.48 -4.34
N ARG A 65 -18.29 1.05 -4.60
CA ARG A 65 -18.60 0.12 -5.70
C ARG A 65 -18.29 0.68 -7.09
N GLU A 66 -18.39 1.99 -7.29
CA GLU A 66 -17.99 2.62 -8.55
C GLU A 66 -16.48 2.74 -8.69
N VAL A 67 -15.78 2.88 -7.57
CA VAL A 67 -14.34 3.17 -7.50
C VAL A 67 -13.49 1.89 -7.40
N ILE A 68 -14.05 0.81 -6.84
CA ILE A 68 -13.38 -0.46 -6.63
C ILE A 68 -13.82 -1.46 -7.68
N SER A 69 -12.82 -2.11 -8.29
CA SER A 69 -13.02 -3.29 -9.13
C SER A 69 -12.07 -4.41 -8.71
N PHE A 70 -12.26 -5.61 -9.25
CA PHE A 70 -11.44 -6.77 -8.95
C PHE A 70 -10.66 -7.13 -10.21
N PRO A 71 -9.34 -6.93 -10.24
CA PRO A 71 -8.53 -7.21 -11.43
C PRO A 71 -8.39 -8.72 -11.64
N ASP A 72 -8.34 -9.14 -12.90
CA ASP A 72 -7.98 -10.50 -13.30
C ASP A 72 -6.45 -10.61 -13.39
N VAL A 73 -5.81 -10.68 -12.23
CA VAL A 73 -4.36 -10.83 -12.08
C VAL A 73 -4.05 -11.85 -10.99
N GLU A 74 -2.87 -12.45 -11.08
CA GLU A 74 -2.39 -13.34 -10.03
C GLU A 74 -2.39 -12.62 -8.66
N PRO A 75 -2.87 -13.25 -7.58
CA PRO A 75 -2.88 -12.62 -6.26
C PRO A 75 -1.46 -12.28 -5.78
N SER A 76 -1.35 -11.28 -4.90
CA SER A 76 -0.08 -10.95 -4.26
C SER A 76 0.43 -12.09 -3.37
N ILE A 77 1.69 -12.06 -2.94
CA ILE A 77 2.23 -13.10 -2.04
C ILE A 77 1.43 -13.23 -0.73
N PHE A 78 0.89 -12.12 -0.21
CA PHE A 78 0.09 -12.14 1.03
C PHE A 78 -1.34 -12.61 0.78
N ASP A 79 -1.87 -12.36 -0.42
CA ASP A 79 -3.19 -12.85 -0.81
C ASP A 79 -3.18 -14.35 -1.09
N GLN A 80 -2.12 -14.87 -1.72
CA GLN A 80 -1.96 -16.30 -2.01
C GLN A 80 -1.98 -17.13 -0.73
N VAL A 81 -1.23 -16.71 0.29
CA VAL A 81 -1.16 -17.39 1.59
C VAL A 81 -2.52 -17.43 2.29
N ALA A 82 -3.31 -16.36 2.15
CA ALA A 82 -4.62 -16.22 2.80
C ALA A 82 -5.80 -16.76 1.97
N GLY A 83 -5.58 -17.09 0.69
CA GLY A 83 -6.66 -17.39 -0.25
C GLY A 83 -7.56 -16.18 -0.56
N THR A 84 -7.04 -14.96 -0.44
CA THR A 84 -7.76 -13.70 -0.71
C THR A 84 -7.49 -13.16 -2.12
N LYS A 85 -8.10 -12.04 -2.48
CA LYS A 85 -7.95 -11.42 -3.80
C LYS A 85 -7.56 -9.93 -3.72
N PRO A 86 -6.87 -9.39 -4.73
CA PRO A 86 -6.59 -7.97 -4.82
C PRO A 86 -7.82 -7.15 -5.26
N ILE A 87 -7.70 -5.84 -5.12
CA ILE A 87 -8.63 -4.85 -5.67
C ILE A 87 -7.90 -3.86 -6.57
N GLU A 88 -8.62 -3.20 -7.46
CA GLU A 88 -8.19 -1.97 -8.12
C GLU A 88 -8.97 -0.78 -7.58
N VAL A 89 -8.27 0.28 -7.20
CA VAL A 89 -8.85 1.58 -6.85
C VAL A 89 -8.72 2.51 -8.05
N GLU A 90 -9.84 3.10 -8.50
CA GLU A 90 -9.89 4.02 -9.64
C GLU A 90 -10.06 5.48 -9.22
N ILE A 91 -9.28 6.37 -9.83
CA ILE A 91 -9.57 7.81 -9.84
C ILE A 91 -10.00 8.27 -11.23
N THR A 92 -10.99 9.14 -11.26
CA THR A 92 -11.52 9.79 -12.47
C THR A 92 -11.62 11.29 -12.28
N ASP A 93 -12.11 12.03 -13.28
CA ASP A 93 -12.47 13.44 -13.13
C ASP A 93 -13.46 13.71 -11.97
N ARG A 94 -14.27 12.71 -11.58
CA ARG A 94 -15.22 12.81 -10.46
C ARG A 94 -14.57 12.67 -9.09
N SER A 95 -13.33 12.23 -9.00
CA SER A 95 -12.62 11.91 -7.74
C SER A 95 -12.12 13.16 -7.00
N VAL A 96 -12.97 14.18 -6.91
CA VAL A 96 -12.72 15.42 -6.17
C VAL A 96 -13.35 15.30 -4.79
N PHE A 97 -12.51 15.14 -3.78
CA PHE A 97 -12.95 15.08 -2.39
C PHE A 97 -13.42 16.46 -1.92
N ALA A 98 -14.37 16.46 -0.99
CA ALA A 98 -14.78 17.67 -0.27
C ALA A 98 -14.61 17.42 1.22
N SER A 99 -13.52 17.93 1.78
CA SER A 99 -13.28 17.85 3.22
C SER A 99 -14.19 18.84 3.95
N SER A 100 -14.51 18.53 5.21
CA SER A 100 -15.33 19.41 6.04
C SER A 100 -14.60 20.70 6.45
N SER A 101 -13.27 20.68 6.49
CA SER A 101 -12.43 21.81 6.92
C SER A 101 -11.98 22.71 5.77
N GLU A 102 -11.55 22.12 4.65
CA GLU A 102 -10.99 22.87 3.52
C GLU A 102 -12.00 23.07 2.38
N GLY A 103 -13.09 22.29 2.36
CA GLY A 103 -14.07 22.31 1.29
C GLY A 103 -13.64 21.45 0.10
N ARG A 104 -14.05 21.84 -1.12
CA ARG A 104 -13.87 21.02 -2.33
C ARG A 104 -12.45 21.15 -2.89
N GLU A 105 -11.65 20.10 -2.76
CA GLU A 105 -10.22 20.04 -3.13
C GLU A 105 -10.03 19.92 -4.65
N THR A 106 -10.35 20.97 -5.39
CA THR A 106 -10.49 20.95 -6.86
C THR A 106 -9.26 20.52 -7.65
N ALA A 107 -8.06 20.68 -7.10
CA ALA A 107 -6.81 20.33 -7.77
C ALA A 107 -6.33 18.90 -7.46
N LEU A 108 -6.90 18.21 -6.47
CA LEU A 108 -6.59 16.81 -6.18
C LEU A 108 -7.55 15.85 -6.89
N ARG A 109 -7.05 14.63 -7.13
CA ARG A 109 -7.91 13.48 -7.43
C ARG A 109 -7.60 12.39 -6.41
N ARG A 110 -8.58 11.97 -5.62
CA ARG A 110 -8.34 11.00 -4.56
C ARG A 110 -9.48 10.01 -4.32
N ALA A 111 -9.06 8.81 -3.98
CA ALA A 111 -9.87 7.69 -3.53
C ALA A 111 -8.99 6.84 -2.60
N GLU A 112 -9.27 6.84 -1.30
CA GLU A 112 -8.39 6.25 -0.29
C GLU A 112 -9.18 5.49 0.77
N LEU A 113 -8.86 4.22 0.93
CA LEU A 113 -9.43 3.36 1.96
C LEU A 113 -8.83 3.69 3.32
N LEU A 114 -9.69 4.03 4.27
CA LEU A 114 -9.32 4.20 5.67
C LEU A 114 -9.52 2.92 6.45
N VAL A 115 -8.57 2.57 7.30
CA VAL A 115 -8.67 1.39 8.18
C VAL A 115 -9.78 1.56 9.23
N ASN A 116 -10.68 0.59 9.36
CA ASN A 116 -11.58 0.54 10.52
C ASN A 116 -10.78 0.12 11.76
N GLY A 117 -11.16 0.64 12.93
CA GLY A 117 -10.46 0.32 14.17
C GLY A 117 -9.06 0.94 14.29
N LYS A 118 -8.81 2.09 13.64
CA LYS A 118 -7.51 2.78 13.56
C LYS A 118 -6.64 2.78 14.82
N ASN A 119 -7.22 2.89 16.01
CA ASN A 119 -6.46 2.92 17.27
C ASN A 119 -5.67 1.62 17.51
N GLN A 120 -6.09 0.51 16.90
CA GLN A 120 -5.39 -0.78 16.96
C GLN A 120 -4.15 -0.81 16.07
N THR A 121 -4.03 0.09 15.11
CA THR A 121 -2.99 0.04 14.07
C THR A 121 -1.86 1.06 14.22
N VAL A 122 -1.91 1.85 15.28
CA VAL A 122 -1.10 3.05 15.45
C VAL A 122 -0.38 3.08 16.79
N SER A 123 0.05 1.93 17.34
CA SER A 123 0.75 1.91 18.64
C SER A 123 1.68 0.71 18.77
N GLY A 124 2.66 0.81 19.67
CA GLY A 124 3.64 -0.24 19.95
C GLY A 124 4.55 -0.54 18.75
N LYS A 125 4.90 -1.81 18.60
CA LYS A 125 5.79 -2.31 17.54
C LYS A 125 4.96 -3.15 16.58
N VAL A 126 4.79 -2.67 15.35
CA VAL A 126 3.92 -3.29 14.34
C VAL A 126 4.56 -3.31 12.97
N THR A 127 4.12 -4.24 12.13
CA THR A 127 4.55 -4.34 10.74
C THR A 127 3.34 -4.33 9.82
N TRP A 128 3.28 -3.37 8.91
CA TRP A 128 2.36 -3.40 7.77
C TRP A 128 2.92 -4.29 6.67
N LEU A 129 2.11 -5.21 6.16
CA LEU A 129 2.39 -6.02 4.98
C LEU A 129 1.36 -5.65 3.92
N PHE A 130 1.81 -5.42 2.68
CA PHE A 130 0.95 -5.04 1.57
C PHE A 130 1.68 -5.13 0.23
N SER A 131 0.92 -5.20 -0.84
CA SER A 131 1.44 -5.25 -2.20
C SER A 131 0.73 -4.26 -3.13
N MET A 132 1.49 -3.66 -4.04
CA MET A 132 1.01 -2.71 -5.04
C MET A 132 1.42 -3.15 -6.45
N ARG A 133 0.54 -3.00 -7.44
CA ARG A 133 0.82 -3.29 -8.85
C ARG A 133 0.17 -2.24 -9.74
N THR A 134 0.82 -1.88 -10.84
CA THR A 134 0.20 -1.02 -11.85
C THR A 134 -1.01 -1.70 -12.49
N SER A 135 -2.03 -0.94 -12.84
CA SER A 135 -3.16 -1.42 -13.64
C SER A 135 -2.91 -1.28 -15.14
N LEU A 136 -3.74 -1.94 -15.96
CA LEU A 136 -3.91 -1.65 -17.39
C LEU A 136 -4.34 -0.19 -17.64
N TYR A 137 -5.03 0.42 -16.66
CA TYR A 137 -5.32 1.86 -16.65
C TYR A 137 -4.20 2.61 -15.92
N ALA A 138 -3.07 2.78 -16.62
CA ALA A 138 -1.82 3.26 -16.05
C ALA A 138 -1.93 4.66 -15.42
N LEU A 139 -1.18 4.86 -14.33
CA LEU A 139 -1.02 6.16 -13.68
C LEU A 139 -0.21 7.12 -14.57
N ASN A 140 -0.54 8.41 -14.56
CA ASN A 140 0.28 9.41 -15.23
C ASN A 140 1.43 9.88 -14.32
N PHE A 141 2.62 9.28 -14.45
CA PHE A 141 3.79 9.58 -13.62
C PHE A 141 4.38 10.98 -13.77
N SER A 142 3.85 11.85 -14.64
CA SER A 142 4.17 13.28 -14.58
C SER A 142 3.61 13.97 -13.32
N HIS A 143 2.69 13.32 -12.61
CA HIS A 143 2.13 13.76 -11.34
C HIS A 143 2.72 12.93 -10.18
N GLU A 144 2.76 13.49 -8.98
CA GLU A 144 3.01 12.73 -7.75
C GLU A 144 1.72 12.03 -7.28
N TYR A 145 1.82 10.77 -6.86
CA TYR A 145 0.75 10.04 -6.20
C TYR A 145 1.21 9.62 -4.81
N LEU A 146 0.33 9.74 -3.82
CA LEU A 146 0.45 8.98 -2.58
C LEU A 146 -0.37 7.70 -2.74
N LEU A 147 0.27 6.56 -2.48
CA LEU A 147 -0.33 5.22 -2.64
C LEU A 147 -0.76 4.63 -1.29
N ALA A 148 0.05 4.89 -0.27
CA ALA A 148 -0.23 4.54 1.10
C ALA A 148 0.44 5.57 2.01
N PHE A 149 -0.25 6.04 3.04
CA PHE A 149 0.33 7.02 3.97
C PHE A 149 -0.38 7.01 5.31
N HIS A 150 0.31 7.51 6.32
CA HIS A 150 -0.25 7.68 7.65
C HIS A 150 -0.31 9.16 7.99
N GLU A 151 -1.53 9.70 7.97
CA GLU A 151 -1.82 11.10 8.24
C GLU A 151 -1.98 11.33 9.74
N ALA A 152 -1.37 12.39 10.27
CA ALA A 152 -1.56 12.84 11.62
C ALA A 152 -3.00 13.29 11.87
N GLN A 153 -3.49 13.17 13.10
CA GLN A 153 -4.89 13.47 13.42
C GLN A 153 -5.33 14.91 13.15
N ASP A 154 -4.39 15.85 13.09
CA ASP A 154 -4.64 17.25 12.73
C ASP A 154 -4.65 17.50 11.21
N PHE A 155 -4.43 16.43 10.42
CA PHE A 155 -4.39 16.44 8.96
C PHE A 155 -3.28 17.33 8.37
N GLN A 156 -2.26 17.66 9.17
CA GLN A 156 -1.20 18.57 8.74
C GLN A 156 0.07 17.86 8.26
N ALA A 157 0.27 16.59 8.61
CA ALA A 157 1.46 15.84 8.24
C ALA A 157 1.27 14.35 8.03
N ASP A 158 2.16 13.81 7.20
CA ASP A 158 2.35 12.37 7.05
C ASP A 158 3.51 11.91 7.95
N PHE A 159 3.29 10.89 8.76
CA PHE A 159 4.34 10.18 9.52
C PHE A 159 5.21 9.32 8.60
N TRP A 160 4.58 8.72 7.60
CA TRP A 160 5.23 8.07 6.48
C TRP A 160 4.31 8.11 5.26
N SER A 161 4.90 8.02 4.08
CA SER A 161 4.16 7.97 2.83
C SER A 161 4.92 7.22 1.74
N LEU A 162 4.25 6.24 1.15
CA LEU A 162 4.65 5.55 -0.06
C LEU A 162 4.09 6.30 -1.27
N LYS A 163 4.96 6.65 -2.21
CA LYS A 163 4.63 7.53 -3.33
C LYS A 163 5.22 7.01 -4.63
N VAL A 164 4.69 7.52 -5.73
CA VAL A 164 5.20 7.31 -7.10
C VAL A 164 5.01 8.56 -7.95
N GLY A 165 5.74 8.68 -9.05
CA GLY A 165 5.62 9.78 -9.99
C GLY A 165 6.61 10.91 -9.74
N LEU A 166 6.44 12.03 -10.46
CA LEU A 166 7.28 13.22 -10.30
C LEU A 166 6.90 14.01 -9.04
N PRO A 167 7.80 14.18 -8.07
CA PRO A 167 7.55 14.94 -6.85
C PRO A 167 7.22 16.41 -7.14
N MET A 168 6.18 16.93 -6.50
CA MET A 168 5.64 18.26 -6.82
C MET A 168 6.50 19.44 -6.31
N GLN A 169 7.06 19.34 -5.10
CA GLN A 169 7.69 20.50 -4.42
C GLN A 169 9.13 20.26 -3.95
N GLU A 170 9.69 19.06 -4.16
CA GLU A 170 10.98 18.68 -3.57
C GLU A 170 11.86 17.93 -4.56
N THR A 171 13.14 18.29 -4.61
CA THR A 171 14.16 17.44 -5.23
C THR A 171 14.27 16.16 -4.39
N LEU A 172 13.74 15.05 -4.90
CA LEU A 172 13.96 13.76 -4.28
C LEU A 172 15.46 13.43 -4.30
N ARG A 173 15.98 13.12 -3.13
CA ARG A 173 17.28 12.48 -2.96
C ARG A 173 17.04 11.06 -2.49
N GLY A 174 17.85 10.12 -2.98
CA GLY A 174 17.81 8.75 -2.50
C GLY A 174 18.18 8.61 -1.02
N PRO A 175 18.07 7.38 -0.48
CA PRO A 175 18.49 7.09 0.89
C PRO A 175 19.89 7.64 1.18
N ASN A 176 20.07 8.26 2.35
CA ASN A 176 21.30 8.96 2.75
C ASN A 176 21.69 10.18 1.90
N GLY A 177 20.76 10.73 1.12
CA GLY A 177 20.97 11.95 0.34
C GLY A 177 21.75 11.74 -0.97
N THR A 178 21.96 10.48 -1.38
CA THR A 178 22.72 10.11 -2.58
C THR A 178 21.80 9.54 -3.66
N GLY A 179 22.08 9.86 -4.93
CA GLY A 179 21.37 9.31 -6.08
C GLY A 179 19.88 9.72 -6.18
N GLY A 180 19.18 9.13 -7.15
CA GLY A 180 17.76 9.38 -7.43
C GLY A 180 17.51 10.21 -8.69
N GLU A 181 18.34 11.20 -8.98
CA GLU A 181 18.13 12.16 -10.09
C GLU A 181 17.88 11.50 -11.47
N SER A 182 18.56 10.38 -11.79
CA SER A 182 18.34 9.69 -13.07
C SER A 182 17.02 8.92 -13.11
N MET A 183 16.62 8.28 -12.00
CA MET A 183 15.37 7.53 -11.92
C MET A 183 14.15 8.47 -11.89
N LEU A 184 14.34 9.70 -11.38
CA LEU A 184 13.30 10.71 -11.30
C LEU A 184 12.93 11.32 -12.63
N LYS A 185 13.75 11.21 -13.68
CA LYS A 185 13.45 11.83 -14.98
C LYS A 185 12.15 11.32 -15.60
N THR A 186 11.74 10.09 -15.28
CA THR A 186 10.53 9.46 -15.84
C THR A 186 9.39 9.34 -14.83
N GLY A 187 9.63 9.65 -13.55
CA GLY A 187 8.65 9.45 -12.46
C GLY A 187 8.31 7.97 -12.16
N SER A 188 8.89 7.00 -12.88
CA SER A 188 8.61 5.56 -12.72
C SER A 188 9.37 4.95 -11.54
N VAL A 189 9.23 5.58 -10.38
CA VAL A 189 9.96 5.25 -9.15
C VAL A 189 8.97 5.21 -8.00
N ILE A 190 8.98 4.11 -7.26
CA ILE A 190 8.26 4.01 -6.01
C ILE A 190 9.21 4.34 -4.86
N TYR A 191 8.78 5.19 -3.94
CA TYR A 191 9.63 5.70 -2.87
C TYR A 191 8.86 5.91 -1.57
N LEU A 192 9.54 5.70 -0.44
CA LEU A 192 8.98 5.88 0.89
C LEU A 192 9.65 7.07 1.59
N ARG A 193 8.85 8.05 2.01
CA ARG A 193 9.27 9.21 2.81
C ARG A 193 8.76 9.08 4.23
N GLY A 194 9.55 9.59 5.19
CA GLY A 194 9.15 9.69 6.59
C GLY A 194 8.49 11.03 6.93
N TRP A 195 8.64 11.46 8.18
CA TRP A 195 7.98 12.60 8.78
C TRP A 195 8.08 13.90 7.94
N LYS A 196 6.92 14.43 7.54
CA LYS A 196 6.81 15.64 6.71
C LYS A 196 7.46 16.88 7.32
N TRP A 197 7.40 17.04 8.65
CA TRP A 197 7.97 18.21 9.34
C TRP A 197 9.42 18.02 9.82
N ALA A 198 10.11 16.97 9.35
CA ALA A 198 11.54 16.86 9.60
C ALA A 198 12.29 18.05 8.98
N LYS A 199 13.34 18.55 9.65
CA LYS A 199 14.20 19.64 9.12
C LYS A 199 14.72 19.34 7.70
N LYS A 200 14.90 18.05 7.41
CA LYS A 200 15.11 17.50 6.07
C LYS A 200 14.24 16.25 5.97
N VAL A 201 13.23 16.28 5.10
CA VAL A 201 12.41 15.09 4.85
C VAL A 201 13.30 14.00 4.26
N GLN A 202 13.30 12.83 4.90
CA GLN A 202 14.14 11.71 4.50
C GLN A 202 13.38 10.75 3.60
N THR A 203 14.00 10.38 2.48
CA THR A 203 13.62 9.21 1.69
C THR A 203 14.30 7.98 2.28
N TYR A 204 13.53 6.99 2.71
CA TYR A 204 14.05 5.78 3.34
C TYR A 204 14.25 4.64 2.34
N PHE A 205 13.46 4.65 1.26
CA PHE A 205 13.49 3.62 0.24
C PHE A 205 13.15 4.20 -1.13
N MET A 206 13.79 3.66 -2.17
CA MET A 206 13.45 3.90 -3.57
C MET A 206 13.70 2.63 -4.38
N ALA A 207 12.81 2.34 -5.33
CA ALA A 207 13.02 1.32 -6.34
C ALA A 207 12.31 1.72 -7.65
N PRO A 208 12.72 1.17 -8.80
CA PRO A 208 11.91 1.26 -10.02
C PRO A 208 10.49 0.77 -9.74
N PHE A 209 9.48 1.49 -10.23
CA PHE A 209 8.10 1.02 -10.22
C PHE A 209 7.81 0.36 -11.55
N THR A 210 8.05 -0.95 -11.61
CA THR A 210 7.98 -1.74 -12.83
C THR A 210 6.53 -2.07 -13.13
N SER A 211 6.14 -1.94 -14.40
CA SER A 211 4.79 -2.26 -14.83
C SER A 211 4.51 -3.75 -14.67
N ASP A 212 3.27 -4.06 -14.29
CA ASP A 212 2.69 -5.39 -14.30
C ASP A 212 3.42 -6.41 -13.39
N ILE A 213 4.05 -5.93 -12.32
CA ILE A 213 4.63 -6.76 -11.27
C ILE A 213 4.15 -6.28 -9.90
N TRP A 214 3.95 -7.22 -8.99
CA TRP A 214 3.71 -6.88 -7.59
C TRP A 214 4.96 -6.28 -6.95
N HIS A 215 4.80 -5.16 -6.27
CA HIS A 215 5.78 -4.57 -5.37
C HIS A 215 5.32 -4.85 -3.95
N ASN A 216 6.01 -5.74 -3.25
CA ASN A 216 5.62 -6.21 -1.92
C ASN A 216 6.43 -5.46 -0.87
N PHE A 217 5.76 -5.04 0.20
CA PHE A 217 6.36 -4.27 1.28
C PHE A 217 6.11 -4.93 2.63
N GLY A 218 7.12 -4.86 3.48
CA GLY A 218 7.00 -4.99 4.93
C GLY A 218 7.48 -3.68 5.55
N LEU A 219 6.60 -2.93 6.18
CA LEU A 219 6.90 -1.65 6.82
C LEU A 219 6.78 -1.81 8.33
N TYR A 220 7.92 -1.99 8.99
CA TYR A 220 8.01 -2.01 10.44
C TYR A 220 7.98 -0.59 11.00
N LEU A 221 7.14 -0.38 12.01
CA LEU A 221 6.93 0.87 12.71
C LEU A 221 7.06 0.62 14.21
N ASP A 222 8.04 1.29 14.82
CA ASP A 222 8.28 1.28 16.25
C ASP A 222 7.80 2.60 16.84
N PHE A 223 6.52 2.65 17.24
CA PHE A 223 5.91 3.86 17.79
C PHE A 223 6.49 4.22 19.17
N ASP A 224 7.09 3.25 19.87
CA ASP A 224 7.69 3.45 21.18
C ASP A 224 9.03 4.18 21.05
N ASP A 225 9.85 3.78 20.07
CA ASP A 225 11.22 4.28 19.88
C ASP A 225 11.38 5.27 18.71
N ASN A 226 10.31 5.58 17.97
CA ASN A 226 10.34 6.40 16.76
C ASN A 226 11.29 5.85 15.69
N GLN A 227 11.09 4.59 15.31
CA GLN A 227 11.92 3.92 14.33
C GLN A 227 11.10 3.25 13.24
N MET A 228 11.74 3.07 12.09
CA MET A 228 11.14 2.47 10.90
C MET A 228 12.16 1.57 10.21
N GLN A 229 11.68 0.44 9.71
CA GLN A 229 12.47 -0.47 8.88
C GLN A 229 11.63 -0.97 7.71
N ILE A 230 12.28 -1.17 6.56
CA ILE A 230 11.61 -1.54 5.33
C ILE A 230 12.17 -2.88 4.86
N ALA A 231 11.27 -3.82 4.61
CA ALA A 231 11.51 -4.96 3.76
C ALA A 231 10.76 -4.80 2.45
N TYR A 232 11.35 -5.34 1.38
CA TYR A 232 10.83 -5.17 0.04
C TYR A 232 11.17 -6.37 -0.85
N SER A 233 10.26 -6.68 -1.77
CA SER A 233 10.49 -7.63 -2.87
C SER A 233 9.60 -7.29 -4.06
N THR A 234 9.77 -8.05 -5.15
CA THR A 234 8.89 -7.95 -6.33
C THR A 234 8.37 -9.30 -6.76
N GLY A 235 7.26 -9.31 -7.49
CA GLY A 235 6.64 -10.53 -8.02
C GLY A 235 6.23 -11.48 -6.89
N ASN A 236 6.63 -12.74 -7.02
CA ASN A 236 6.38 -13.80 -6.06
C ASN A 236 7.57 -14.04 -5.10
N HIS A 237 8.60 -13.20 -5.13
CA HIS A 237 9.72 -13.32 -4.21
C HIS A 237 9.29 -12.85 -2.82
N GLY A 238 9.73 -13.53 -1.76
CA GLY A 238 9.47 -13.02 -0.42
C GLY A 238 10.35 -11.84 -0.02
N LEU A 239 9.94 -11.21 1.07
CA LEU A 239 10.48 -9.95 1.53
C LEU A 239 11.95 -10.09 1.96
N LYS A 240 12.76 -9.07 1.65
CA LYS A 240 14.11 -8.90 2.19
C LYS A 240 14.18 -7.57 2.90
N ILE A 241 14.76 -7.53 4.10
CA ILE A 241 15.07 -6.27 4.77
C ILE A 241 16.05 -5.48 3.89
N VAL A 242 15.63 -4.29 3.46
CA VAL A 242 16.37 -3.41 2.53
C VAL A 242 16.90 -2.16 3.22
N THR A 243 16.52 -1.91 4.47
CA THR A 243 17.07 -0.84 5.29
C THR A 243 17.52 -1.36 6.66
N PRO A 244 18.51 -0.72 7.30
CA PRO A 244 18.65 -0.85 8.74
C PRO A 244 17.41 -0.27 9.44
N LEU A 245 17.34 -0.45 10.76
CA LEU A 245 16.38 0.25 11.59
C LEU A 245 16.78 1.73 11.67
N LEU A 246 15.94 2.62 11.17
CA LEU A 246 16.23 4.04 10.99
C LEU A 246 15.29 4.88 11.85
N ALA A 247 15.79 5.96 12.44
CA ALA A 247 14.94 6.90 13.17
C ALA A 247 13.94 7.57 12.22
N ASN A 248 12.66 7.61 12.60
CA ASN A 248 11.61 8.37 11.93
C ASN A 248 10.60 8.80 13.00
N ASN A 249 10.26 10.08 13.05
CA ASN A 249 9.26 10.53 14.01
C ASN A 249 7.87 10.03 13.57
N ILE A 250 7.37 9.01 14.25
CA ILE A 250 6.06 8.38 14.03
C ILE A 250 5.19 8.40 15.28
N SER A 251 5.71 8.91 16.39
CA SER A 251 4.93 9.25 17.57
C SER A 251 4.30 10.62 17.35
N GLY A 252 2.98 10.65 17.39
CA GLY A 252 2.22 11.88 17.42
C GLY A 252 2.67 12.70 18.62
N LYS A 253 3.19 13.91 18.38
CA LYS A 253 3.47 14.83 19.48
C LYS A 253 2.14 15.12 20.15
N ALA A 254 1.99 14.75 21.42
CA ALA A 254 0.84 15.12 22.20
C ALA A 254 0.61 16.66 22.09
N PRO A 255 -0.62 17.13 21.88
CA PRO A 255 -1.87 16.38 21.82
C PRO A 255 -2.18 15.86 20.40
N THR A 256 -1.86 14.61 20.09
CA THR A 256 -2.41 13.91 18.93
C THR A 256 -2.69 12.45 19.32
N SER A 257 -3.94 12.00 19.12
CA SER A 257 -4.22 10.60 18.82
C SER A 257 -3.57 10.31 17.46
N LEU A 258 -3.10 9.10 17.21
CA LEU A 258 -2.06 8.85 16.21
C LEU A 258 -2.55 8.91 14.75
N GLY A 259 -3.73 9.48 14.46
CA GLY A 259 -4.19 9.73 13.10
C GLY A 259 -4.72 8.48 12.39
N GLU A 260 -4.66 8.44 11.06
CA GLU A 260 -5.30 7.42 10.21
C GLU A 260 -4.36 6.92 9.11
N THR A 261 -4.46 5.64 8.73
CA THR A 261 -3.69 5.05 7.62
C THR A 261 -4.59 4.91 6.40
N HIS A 262 -4.10 5.39 5.27
CA HIS A 262 -4.79 5.51 4.00
C HIS A 262 -4.17 4.58 2.98
N TRP A 263 -5.00 3.87 2.20
CA TRP A 263 -4.58 2.98 1.11
C TRP A 263 -5.35 3.32 -0.17
N GLY A 264 -4.67 3.71 -1.24
CA GLY A 264 -5.38 4.08 -2.47
C GLY A 264 -4.58 4.98 -3.39
N LEU A 265 -5.24 6.01 -3.89
CA LEU A 265 -4.64 6.98 -4.80
C LEU A 265 -4.96 8.40 -4.34
N GLN A 266 -3.92 9.21 -4.18
CA GLN A 266 -4.02 10.67 -4.09
C GLN A 266 -3.11 11.30 -5.13
N LYS A 267 -3.67 11.69 -6.27
CA LYS A 267 -2.95 12.36 -7.36
C LYS A 267 -2.83 13.85 -7.07
N ARG A 268 -1.59 14.33 -6.97
CA ARG A 268 -1.26 15.76 -6.87
C ARG A 268 -1.39 16.46 -8.23
N PRO A 269 -1.73 17.75 -8.28
CA PRO A 269 -1.71 18.54 -9.51
C PRO A 269 -0.28 18.81 -9.98
N VAL A 270 -0.14 19.26 -11.23
CA VAL A 270 1.12 19.80 -11.78
C VAL A 270 0.97 21.28 -12.12
N GLY A 271 2.06 22.03 -12.12
CA GLY A 271 2.06 23.46 -12.46
C GLY A 271 3.20 24.21 -11.82
N ALA A 272 3.47 25.42 -12.31
CA ALA A 272 4.46 26.31 -11.70
C ALA A 272 3.85 27.07 -10.52
N ASN A 273 4.65 27.34 -9.48
CA ASN A 273 4.31 28.21 -8.35
C ASN A 273 3.05 27.82 -7.57
N ILE A 274 2.81 26.51 -7.39
CA ILE A 274 1.69 25.99 -6.58
C ILE A 274 2.00 26.21 -5.09
N ASN A 275 1.23 27.08 -4.44
CA ASN A 275 1.28 27.32 -3.00
C ASN A 275 0.31 26.42 -2.24
N ASN A 276 -0.86 26.14 -2.84
CA ASN A 276 -1.86 25.27 -2.25
C ASN A 276 -2.35 24.22 -3.26
N PHE A 277 -1.78 23.02 -3.19
CA PHE A 277 -2.10 21.91 -4.09
C PHE A 277 -3.52 21.36 -3.93
N LEU A 278 -4.28 21.78 -2.90
CA LEU A 278 -5.69 21.41 -2.76
C LEU A 278 -6.54 22.11 -3.83
N PHE A 279 -6.16 23.34 -4.21
CA PHE A 279 -6.98 24.20 -5.08
C PHE A 279 -6.26 24.71 -6.32
N GLU A 280 -4.94 24.69 -6.34
CA GLU A 280 -4.11 25.23 -7.42
C GLU A 280 -3.41 24.13 -8.23
N GLY A 281 -3.13 24.44 -9.50
CA GLY A 281 -2.47 23.55 -10.44
C GLY A 281 -3.43 22.87 -11.41
N VAL A 282 -2.90 21.97 -12.22
CA VAL A 282 -3.59 21.39 -13.38
C VAL A 282 -3.71 19.88 -13.22
N GLN A 283 -4.89 19.38 -13.56
CA GLN A 283 -5.18 17.97 -13.78
C GLN A 283 -5.60 17.80 -15.26
N PRO A 284 -5.14 16.74 -15.95
CA PRO A 284 -5.70 16.41 -17.25
C PRO A 284 -7.20 16.06 -17.12
N HIS A 285 -7.94 16.22 -18.21
CA HIS A 285 -9.35 15.84 -18.31
C HIS A 285 -9.52 14.44 -18.86
N GLY A 286 -10.65 13.80 -18.57
CA GLY A 286 -10.99 12.46 -19.03
C GLY A 286 -10.10 11.39 -18.41
N ILE A 287 -9.55 11.62 -17.21
CA ILE A 287 -8.64 10.66 -16.60
C ILE A 287 -9.41 9.42 -16.14
N ARG A 288 -8.73 8.28 -16.26
CA ARG A 288 -9.15 7.00 -15.70
C ARG A 288 -7.88 6.24 -15.34
N GLU A 289 -7.50 6.33 -14.08
CA GLU A 289 -6.22 5.84 -13.58
C GLU A 289 -6.47 4.90 -12.40
N ARG A 290 -5.74 3.79 -12.37
CA ARG A 290 -5.98 2.73 -11.39
C ARG A 290 -4.70 2.17 -10.81
N LEU A 291 -4.82 1.68 -9.59
CA LEU A 291 -3.77 0.95 -8.89
C LEU A 291 -4.36 -0.35 -8.33
N ALA A 292 -3.69 -1.46 -8.60
CA ALA A 292 -3.99 -2.72 -7.96
C ALA A 292 -3.31 -2.78 -6.58
N ILE A 293 -4.10 -3.13 -5.56
CA ILE A 293 -3.67 -3.24 -4.17
C ILE A 293 -4.05 -4.64 -3.67
N GLY A 294 -3.11 -5.32 -3.06
CA GLY A 294 -3.30 -6.67 -2.52
C GLY A 294 -2.73 -6.80 -1.12
N GLY A 295 -3.23 -7.77 -0.37
CA GLY A 295 -2.50 -8.24 0.79
C GLY A 295 -2.35 -7.26 1.94
N ILE A 296 -3.27 -6.32 2.16
CA ILE A 296 -3.15 -5.34 3.25
C ILE A 296 -3.40 -6.04 4.59
N LEU A 297 -2.39 -6.16 5.43
CA LEU A 297 -2.53 -6.60 6.82
C LEU A 297 -1.50 -5.94 7.73
N GLN A 298 -1.77 -5.96 9.03
CA GLN A 298 -0.83 -5.53 10.06
C GLN A 298 -0.71 -6.59 11.15
N VAL A 299 0.53 -6.83 11.56
CA VAL A 299 0.88 -7.75 12.64
C VAL A 299 1.66 -7.02 13.73
N ARG A 300 1.63 -7.54 14.96
CA ARG A 300 2.54 -7.13 16.03
C ARG A 300 3.93 -7.69 15.78
N GLY A 301 4.96 -6.93 16.16
CA GLY A 301 6.36 -7.34 16.09
C GLY A 301 7.09 -6.87 14.83
N GLY A 302 8.37 -7.22 14.76
CA GLY A 302 9.29 -6.81 13.70
C GLY A 302 9.32 -7.75 12.50
N LEU A 303 10.01 -7.31 11.44
CA LEU A 303 10.14 -8.03 10.16
C LEU A 303 10.83 -9.40 10.27
N GLY A 304 11.53 -9.68 11.37
CA GLY A 304 12.20 -10.95 11.64
C GLY A 304 11.41 -11.91 12.54
N ASP A 305 10.31 -11.46 13.13
CA ASP A 305 9.60 -12.20 14.19
C ASP A 305 8.48 -13.09 13.62
N CYS A 306 8.10 -12.89 12.36
CA CYS A 306 6.91 -13.48 11.76
C CYS A 306 7.23 -14.40 10.58
N SER A 307 6.69 -15.64 10.61
CA SER A 307 6.80 -16.60 9.52
C SER A 307 6.11 -16.14 8.22
N GLU A 308 5.04 -15.34 8.31
CA GLU A 308 4.35 -14.75 7.14
C GLU A 308 5.21 -13.75 6.34
N ILE A 309 6.32 -13.29 6.91
CA ILE A 309 7.26 -12.36 6.25
C ILE A 309 8.32 -13.13 5.46
N GLN A 310 8.47 -14.43 5.74
CA GLN A 310 9.39 -15.31 5.04
C GLN A 310 8.63 -16.05 3.93
N PRO A 311 9.09 -15.99 2.67
CA PRO A 311 8.54 -16.88 1.66
C PRO A 311 8.86 -18.33 2.06
N VAL A 312 7.92 -19.24 1.84
CA VAL A 312 8.21 -20.68 1.79
C VAL A 312 9.15 -20.96 0.61
#